data_AF-A0A5C7KV10-F1
#
_entry.id   AF-A0A5C7KV10-F1
#
_cell.length_a   1.000
_cell.length_b   1.000
_cell.length_c   1.000
_cell.angle_alpha   90.00
_cell.angle_beta   90.00
_cell.angle_gamma   90.00
#
_symmetry.space_group_name_H-M   'P 1'
#
loop_
_entity.id
_entity.type
_entity.pdbx_description
1 polymer ?
#
loop_
_entity_poly.entity_id
_entity_poly.type
_entity_poly.pdbx_seq_one_letter_code
_entity_poly.pdbx_strand_id
1 'polypeptide(L)'
;MKKTDYVIAVGLVVVGIVIFLFSLYTASLVGLRRQLGIVGGDLSQSVDVNRLYRGLVEVGTMPSCDYWKSIVPIPRYIFAKPLEKLQLGRELSNLRVNCGLTYLLKGNSERGVYTMLKALRYDLAGGQIMSGLVKENKEVCGLLLTNSTYGMVEAYLDSVEGNARGIIEREYQEIMRVNRQNAEACGL
;
A
#
# COMPACT_ATOMS: atom_id res chain seq x y z
N MET A 1 14.67 8.72 -44.39
CA MET A 1 15.21 7.61 -43.59
C MET A 1 15.31 7.94 -42.09
N LYS A 2 15.87 9.07 -41.65
CA LYS A 2 16.04 9.38 -40.20
C LYS A 2 14.79 9.37 -39.29
N LYS A 3 13.59 9.62 -39.82
CA LYS A 3 12.36 9.75 -38.99
C LYS A 3 11.76 8.39 -38.62
N THR A 4 11.89 7.38 -39.49
CA THR A 4 11.30 6.05 -39.31
C THR A 4 12.09 5.24 -38.27
N ASP A 5 13.42 5.32 -38.33
CA ASP A 5 14.31 4.62 -37.39
C ASP A 5 14.15 5.15 -35.96
N TYR A 6 13.89 6.44 -35.80
CA TYR A 6 13.61 7.06 -34.50
C TYR A 6 12.28 6.56 -33.91
N VAL A 7 11.23 6.45 -34.72
CA VAL A 7 9.91 5.95 -34.26
C VAL A 7 9.99 4.48 -33.86
N ILE A 8 10.75 3.66 -34.61
CA ILE A 8 10.97 2.25 -34.29
C ILE A 8 11.79 2.11 -32.99
N ALA A 9 12.86 2.90 -32.85
CA ALA A 9 13.68 2.89 -31.64
C ALA A 9 12.88 3.31 -30.39
N VAL A 10 12.09 4.39 -30.47
CA VAL A 10 11.22 4.83 -29.37
C VAL A 10 10.15 3.77 -29.06
N GLY A 11 9.54 3.15 -30.08
CA GLY A 11 8.58 2.06 -29.89
C GLY A 11 9.17 0.87 -29.14
N LEU A 12 10.38 0.45 -29.51
CA LEU A 12 11.10 -0.64 -28.82
C LEU A 12 11.45 -0.29 -27.38
N VAL A 13 11.86 0.96 -27.10
CA VAL A 13 12.14 1.43 -25.73
C VAL A 13 10.87 1.40 -24.88
N VAL A 14 9.73 1.87 -25.40
CA VAL A 14 8.45 1.84 -24.68
C VAL A 14 8.02 0.41 -24.38
N VAL A 15 8.09 -0.49 -25.36
CA VAL A 15 7.78 -1.91 -25.15
C VAL A 15 8.72 -2.54 -24.13
N GLY A 16 10.02 -2.24 -24.20
CA GLY A 16 11.01 -2.69 -23.23
C GLY A 16 10.71 -2.23 -21.80
N ILE A 17 10.32 -0.96 -21.63
CA ILE A 17 9.90 -0.41 -20.33
C ILE A 17 8.63 -1.11 -19.83
N VAL A 18 7.63 -1.34 -20.69
CA VAL A 18 6.39 -2.03 -20.30
C VAL A 18 6.68 -3.47 -19.88
N ILE A 19 7.48 -4.22 -20.65
CA ILE A 19 7.88 -5.58 -20.31
C ILE A 19 8.69 -5.60 -19.02
N PHE A 20 9.61 -4.66 -18.83
CA PHE A 20 10.39 -4.53 -17.61
C PHE A 20 9.52 -4.24 -16.39
N LEU A 21 8.57 -3.31 -16.48
CA LEU A 21 7.62 -3.01 -15.41
C LEU A 21 6.70 -4.19 -15.11
N PHE A 22 6.23 -4.89 -16.14
CA PHE A 22 5.42 -6.11 -15.99
C PHE A 22 6.24 -7.22 -15.34
N SER A 23 7.50 -7.40 -15.74
CA SER A 23 8.40 -8.41 -15.17
C SER A 23 8.81 -8.08 -13.73
N LEU A 24 9.01 -6.80 -13.40
CA LEU A 24 9.20 -6.33 -12.03
C LEU A 24 7.95 -6.58 -11.19
N TYR A 25 6.77 -6.34 -11.75
CA TYR A 25 5.51 -6.59 -11.07
C TYR A 25 5.35 -8.08 -10.77
N THR A 26 5.55 -8.96 -11.75
CA THR A 26 5.50 -10.42 -11.56
C THR A 26 6.61 -10.92 -10.64
N ALA A 27 7.85 -10.43 -10.78
CA ALA A 27 8.95 -10.79 -9.88
C ALA A 27 8.71 -10.31 -8.45
N SER A 28 8.09 -9.13 -8.25
CA SER A 28 7.72 -8.65 -6.93
C SER A 28 6.60 -9.49 -6.31
N LEU A 29 5.64 -9.96 -7.12
CA LEU A 29 4.63 -10.91 -6.69
C LEU A 29 5.27 -12.25 -6.34
N VAL A 30 6.21 -12.75 -7.15
CA VAL A 30 6.94 -14.00 -6.89
C VAL A 30 7.84 -13.90 -5.65
N GLY A 31 8.47 -12.75 -5.43
CA GLY A 31 9.27 -12.46 -4.24
C GLY A 31 8.41 -12.35 -2.98
N LEU A 32 7.26 -11.67 -3.09
CA LEU A 32 6.25 -11.67 -2.03
C LEU A 32 5.79 -13.10 -1.78
N ARG A 33 5.49 -13.85 -2.84
CA ARG A 33 5.16 -15.27 -2.78
C ARG A 33 6.21 -16.06 -2.00
N ARG A 34 7.50 -15.91 -2.27
CA ARG A 34 8.55 -16.58 -1.48
C ARG A 34 8.59 -16.14 -0.01
N GLN A 35 8.49 -14.84 0.28
CA GLN A 35 8.45 -14.34 1.67
C GLN A 35 7.18 -14.75 2.43
N LEU A 36 6.08 -14.97 1.72
CA LEU A 36 4.79 -15.44 2.22
C LEU A 36 4.71 -16.98 2.30
N GLY A 37 5.75 -17.73 1.85
CA GLY A 37 5.77 -19.21 1.85
C GLY A 37 5.10 -19.91 0.65
N ILE A 38 4.96 -19.22 -0.49
CA ILE A 38 4.06 -19.54 -1.62
C ILE A 38 4.75 -20.31 -2.78
N VAL A 39 5.96 -20.84 -2.60
CA VAL A 39 6.49 -21.85 -3.54
C VAL A 39 6.16 -23.22 -2.97
N GLY A 40 5.03 -23.79 -3.41
CA GLY A 40 4.52 -25.09 -2.96
C GLY A 40 3.71 -25.09 -1.67
N GLY A 41 3.61 -23.95 -0.98
CA GLY A 41 2.74 -23.75 0.18
C GLY A 41 1.43 -23.08 -0.22
N ASP A 42 0.33 -23.72 0.15
CA ASP A 42 -1.03 -23.21 0.03
C ASP A 42 -1.12 -21.82 0.68
N LEU A 43 -1.62 -20.82 -0.05
CA LEU A 43 -2.21 -19.65 0.59
C LEU A 43 -3.50 -20.15 1.24
N SER A 44 -3.40 -20.86 2.37
CA SER A 44 -4.56 -21.16 3.20
C SER A 44 -4.98 -19.85 3.87
N GLN A 45 -5.47 -18.91 3.07
CA GLN A 45 -6.16 -17.72 3.54
C GLN A 45 -7.65 -17.99 3.36
N SER A 46 -8.34 -18.10 4.49
CA SER A 46 -9.78 -17.95 4.57
C SER A 46 -10.03 -16.48 4.85
N VAL A 47 -10.37 -15.72 3.80
CA VAL A 47 -11.00 -14.41 4.01
C VAL A 47 -12.50 -14.67 4.09
N ASP A 48 -13.07 -14.51 5.27
CA ASP A 48 -14.53 -14.49 5.42
C ASP A 48 -15.05 -13.17 4.87
N VAL A 49 -15.46 -13.19 3.60
CA VAL A 49 -15.98 -12.02 2.88
C VAL A 49 -17.22 -11.43 3.57
N ASN A 50 -18.04 -12.26 4.23
CA ASN A 50 -19.23 -11.77 4.95
C ASN A 50 -18.84 -11.06 6.24
N ARG A 51 -17.80 -11.54 6.94
CA ARG A 51 -17.25 -10.86 8.11
C ARG A 51 -16.55 -9.57 7.72
N LEU A 52 -15.77 -9.60 6.64
CA LEU A 52 -15.12 -8.40 6.07
C LEU A 52 -16.15 -7.33 5.71
N TYR A 53 -17.20 -7.70 4.98
CA TYR A 53 -18.27 -6.78 4.60
C TYR A 53 -18.93 -6.14 5.83
N ARG A 54 -19.28 -6.94 6.84
CA ARG A 54 -19.88 -6.44 8.09
C ARG A 54 -18.96 -5.48 8.83
N GLY A 55 -17.69 -5.83 9.01
CA GLY A 55 -16.71 -4.95 9.66
C GLY A 55 -16.53 -3.62 8.91
N LEU A 56 -16.53 -3.62 7.58
CA LEU A 56 -16.44 -2.39 6.79
C LEU A 56 -17.69 -1.49 6.93
N VAL A 57 -18.88 -2.10 7.02
CA VAL A 57 -20.12 -1.38 7.30
C VAL A 57 -20.10 -0.78 8.71
N GLU A 58 -19.59 -1.50 9.71
CA GLU A 58 -19.44 -1.01 11.09
C GLU A 58 -18.47 0.17 11.20
N VAL A 59 -17.39 0.17 10.40
CA VAL A 59 -16.46 1.30 10.25
C VAL A 59 -17.11 2.49 9.52
N GLY A 60 -18.30 2.30 8.93
CA GLY A 60 -19.08 3.36 8.29
C GLY A 60 -18.65 3.68 6.86
N THR A 61 -17.86 2.81 6.23
CA THR A 61 -17.25 3.09 4.92
C THR A 61 -17.20 1.86 4.03
N MET A 62 -17.80 1.95 2.84
CA MET A 62 -17.66 0.93 1.81
C MET A 62 -16.52 1.29 0.84
N PRO A 63 -15.48 0.46 0.71
CA PRO A 63 -14.32 0.81 -0.11
C PRO A 63 -14.68 0.79 -1.60
N SER A 64 -14.09 1.73 -2.34
CA SER A 64 -14.17 1.77 -3.81
C SER A 64 -12.78 1.94 -4.41
N CYS A 65 -12.53 1.29 -5.54
CA CYS A 65 -11.21 1.31 -6.17
C CYS A 65 -11.23 2.07 -7.49
N ASP A 66 -10.61 3.24 -7.51
CA ASP A 66 -10.16 3.89 -8.73
C ASP A 66 -8.69 3.53 -8.97
N TYR A 67 -8.49 2.54 -9.83
CA TYR A 67 -7.15 2.02 -10.15
C TYR A 67 -6.21 3.12 -10.67
N TRP A 68 -6.72 4.04 -11.49
CA TRP A 68 -5.91 5.12 -12.04
C TRP A 68 -5.43 6.06 -10.96
N LYS A 69 -6.31 6.47 -10.05
CA LYS A 69 -5.91 7.29 -8.89
C LYS A 69 -4.87 6.60 -8.02
N SER A 70 -4.93 5.27 -7.87
CA SER A 70 -3.95 4.51 -7.07
C SER A 70 -2.53 4.40 -7.68
N ILE A 71 -2.35 4.87 -8.92
CA ILE A 71 -1.11 4.72 -9.69
C ILE A 71 -0.52 6.04 -10.18
N VAL A 72 -1.36 6.96 -10.65
CA VAL A 72 -0.92 8.25 -11.20
C VAL A 72 0.03 9.02 -10.28
N PRO A 73 -0.14 9.02 -8.94
CA PRO A 73 0.77 9.74 -8.04
C PRO A 73 2.13 9.06 -7.80
N ILE A 74 2.34 7.80 -8.23
CA ILE A 74 3.55 7.03 -7.91
C ILE A 74 4.84 7.69 -8.45
N PRO A 75 4.93 8.11 -9.73
CA PRO A 75 6.13 8.76 -10.22
C PRO A 75 6.45 10.02 -9.43
N ARG A 76 5.42 10.82 -9.12
CA ARG A 76 5.58 12.03 -8.30
C ARG A 76 6.09 11.70 -6.89
N TYR A 77 5.56 10.66 -6.25
CA TYR A 77 6.01 10.19 -4.94
C TYR A 77 7.50 9.79 -4.92
N ILE A 78 7.99 9.14 -5.98
CA ILE A 78 9.38 8.68 -6.06
C ILE A 78 10.36 9.85 -6.00
N PHE A 79 10.05 10.94 -6.71
CA PHE A 79 10.92 12.11 -6.84
C PHE A 79 10.56 13.28 -5.89
N ALA A 80 9.52 13.12 -5.06
CA ALA A 80 9.06 14.16 -4.14
C ALA A 80 10.06 14.42 -3.00
N LYS A 81 10.08 15.68 -2.55
CA LYS A 81 10.79 16.09 -1.31
C LYS A 81 10.10 15.50 -0.07
N PRO A 82 10.77 15.39 1.09
CA PRO A 82 10.24 14.68 2.26
C PRO A 82 8.81 15.05 2.67
N LEU A 83 8.48 16.36 2.77
CA LEU A 83 7.14 16.80 3.16
C LEU A 83 6.05 16.41 2.14
N GLU A 84 6.33 16.62 0.86
CA GLU A 84 5.43 16.23 -0.23
C GLU A 84 5.31 14.71 -0.32
N LYS A 85 6.41 13.99 -0.11
CA LYS A 85 6.47 12.53 -0.12
C LYS A 85 5.64 11.93 1.01
N LEU A 86 5.64 12.56 2.19
CA LEU A 86 4.76 12.20 3.31
C LEU A 86 3.27 12.31 2.91
N GLN A 87 2.87 13.42 2.31
CA GLN A 87 1.49 13.66 1.89
C GLN A 87 1.05 12.67 0.80
N LEU A 88 1.87 12.52 -0.26
CA LEU A 88 1.60 11.58 -1.35
C LEU A 88 1.60 10.13 -0.88
N GLY A 89 2.47 9.77 0.07
CA GLY A 89 2.53 8.43 0.64
C GLY A 89 1.20 8.05 1.33
N ARG A 90 0.61 8.98 2.07
CA ARG A 90 -0.68 8.77 2.73
C ARG A 90 -1.84 8.69 1.75
N GLU A 91 -1.85 9.55 0.74
CA GLU A 91 -2.84 9.47 -0.33
C GLU A 91 -2.77 8.10 -1.03
N LEU A 92 -1.57 7.67 -1.40
CA LEU A 92 -1.34 6.37 -2.02
C LEU A 92 -1.72 5.20 -1.09
N SER A 93 -1.41 5.30 0.20
CA SER A 93 -1.82 4.32 1.20
C SER A 93 -3.35 4.20 1.24
N ASN A 94 -4.05 5.32 1.42
CA ASN A 94 -5.51 5.33 1.52
C ASN A 94 -6.17 4.73 0.26
N LEU A 95 -5.74 5.17 -0.92
CA LEU A 95 -6.26 4.64 -2.19
C LEU A 95 -6.00 3.14 -2.33
N ARG A 96 -4.85 2.65 -1.86
CA ARG A 96 -4.47 1.24 -1.95
C ARG A 96 -5.14 0.36 -0.91
N VAL A 97 -5.42 0.85 0.31
CA VAL A 97 -6.28 0.13 1.27
C VAL A 97 -7.65 -0.11 0.64
N ASN A 98 -8.28 0.95 0.13
CA ASN A 98 -9.58 0.87 -0.54
C ASN A 98 -9.56 -0.11 -1.73
N CYS A 99 -8.53 -0.04 -2.57
CA CYS A 99 -8.37 -0.97 -3.68
C CYS A 99 -8.13 -2.42 -3.22
N GLY A 100 -7.30 -2.63 -2.19
CA GLY A 100 -7.05 -3.95 -1.61
C GLY A 100 -8.32 -4.63 -1.13
N LEU A 101 -9.14 -3.90 -0.36
CA LEU A 101 -10.43 -4.40 0.15
C LEU A 101 -11.44 -4.65 -0.97
N THR A 102 -11.49 -3.76 -1.97
CA THR A 102 -12.35 -3.96 -3.14
C THR A 102 -11.98 -5.25 -3.89
N TYR A 103 -10.69 -5.57 -4.01
CA TYR A 103 -10.25 -6.83 -4.62
C TYR A 103 -10.60 -8.05 -3.77
N LEU A 104 -10.45 -7.95 -2.44
CA LEU A 104 -10.81 -9.02 -1.49
C LEU A 104 -12.32 -9.33 -1.56
N LEU A 105 -13.17 -8.30 -1.53
CA LEU A 105 -14.63 -8.44 -1.66
C LEU A 105 -15.06 -9.07 -2.99
N LYS A 106 -14.26 -8.94 -4.04
CA LYS A 106 -14.48 -9.56 -5.36
C LYS A 106 -13.87 -10.97 -5.47
N GLY A 107 -13.34 -11.52 -4.38
CA GLY A 107 -12.69 -12.83 -4.35
C GLY A 107 -11.26 -12.85 -4.91
N ASN A 108 -10.68 -11.70 -5.26
CA ASN A 108 -9.28 -11.61 -5.70
C ASN A 108 -8.34 -11.39 -4.51
N SER A 109 -8.24 -12.46 -3.72
CA SER A 109 -7.45 -12.60 -2.51
C SER A 109 -6.00 -12.15 -2.66
N GLU A 110 -5.26 -12.70 -3.63
CA GLU A 110 -3.83 -12.42 -3.80
C GLU A 110 -3.57 -10.95 -4.12
N ARG A 111 -4.30 -10.39 -5.10
CA ARG A 111 -4.14 -8.99 -5.48
C ARG A 111 -4.57 -8.06 -4.35
N GLY A 112 -5.59 -8.44 -3.60
CA GLY A 112 -6.08 -7.72 -2.43
C GLY A 112 -5.01 -7.57 -1.37
N VAL A 113 -4.44 -8.70 -0.90
CA VAL A 113 -3.39 -8.72 0.12
C VAL A 113 -2.13 -7.98 -0.34
N TYR A 114 -1.69 -8.20 -1.58
CA TYR A 114 -0.55 -7.49 -2.14
C TYR A 114 -0.75 -5.98 -2.16
N THR A 115 -1.95 -5.52 -2.56
CA THR A 115 -2.26 -4.09 -2.62
C THR A 115 -2.36 -3.49 -1.22
N MET A 116 -2.94 -4.22 -0.26
CA MET A 116 -3.00 -3.85 1.14
C MET A 116 -1.60 -3.70 1.73
N LEU A 117 -0.73 -4.67 1.51
CA LEU A 117 0.65 -4.62 1.98
C LEU A 117 1.42 -3.41 1.41
N LYS A 118 1.22 -3.10 0.13
CA LYS A 118 1.79 -1.88 -0.46
C LYS A 118 1.29 -0.61 0.20
N ALA A 119 0.00 -0.55 0.56
CA ALA A 119 -0.57 0.59 1.27
C ALA A 119 0.15 0.81 2.61
N LEU A 120 0.23 -0.25 3.41
CA LEU A 120 0.90 -0.22 4.72
C LEU A 120 2.37 0.21 4.61
N ARG A 121 3.09 -0.23 3.57
CA ARG A 121 4.47 0.22 3.36
C ARG A 121 4.61 1.71 3.01
N TYR A 122 3.63 2.29 2.31
CA TYR A 122 3.62 3.75 2.11
C TYR A 122 3.40 4.50 3.44
N ASP A 123 2.50 3.99 4.29
CA ASP A 123 2.27 4.56 5.62
C ASP A 123 3.49 4.44 6.52
N LEU A 124 4.14 3.27 6.55
CA LEU A 124 5.35 3.04 7.33
C LEU A 124 6.49 3.98 6.90
N ALA A 125 6.73 4.09 5.59
CA ALA A 125 7.70 5.03 5.03
C ALA A 125 7.34 6.48 5.39
N GLY A 126 6.06 6.84 5.33
CA GLY A 126 5.56 8.13 5.79
C GLY A 126 5.86 8.39 7.27
N GLY A 127 5.60 7.42 8.14
CA GLY A 127 5.92 7.49 9.55
C GLY A 127 7.41 7.73 9.81
N GLN A 128 8.28 7.04 9.08
CA GLN A 128 9.74 7.24 9.18
C GLN A 128 10.20 8.61 8.69
N ILE A 129 9.61 9.11 7.60
CA ILE A 129 9.86 10.46 7.10
C ILE A 129 9.43 11.50 8.13
N MET A 130 8.26 11.31 8.74
CA MET A 130 7.77 12.17 9.82
C MET A 130 8.75 12.19 11.01
N SER A 131 9.28 11.05 11.43
CA SER A 131 10.27 10.98 12.52
C SER A 131 11.52 11.82 12.26
N GLY A 132 11.92 11.97 10.98
CA GLY A 132 12.99 12.88 10.58
C GLY A 132 12.54 14.33 10.64
N LEU A 133 11.40 14.64 10.03
CA LEU A 133 10.88 16.02 9.93
C LEU A 133 10.56 16.65 11.29
N VAL A 134 10.00 15.89 12.23
CA VAL A 134 9.63 16.39 13.57
C VAL A 134 10.85 16.84 14.38
N LYS A 135 12.03 16.26 14.12
CA LYS A 135 13.29 16.69 14.77
C LYS A 135 13.75 18.07 14.28
N GLU A 136 13.43 18.41 13.04
CA GLU A 136 13.86 19.65 12.39
C GLU A 136 12.82 20.77 12.52
N ASN A 137 11.53 20.43 12.40
CA ASN A 137 10.42 21.37 12.50
C ASN A 137 9.21 20.71 13.19
N LYS A 138 8.88 21.18 14.40
CA LYS A 138 7.72 20.71 15.17
C LYS A 138 6.37 21.11 14.57
N GLU A 139 6.29 22.11 13.69
CA GLU A 139 5.03 22.49 13.03
C GLU A 139 4.48 21.37 12.14
N VAL A 140 5.34 20.45 11.68
CA VAL A 140 4.96 19.27 10.90
C VAL A 140 4.09 18.31 11.72
N CYS A 141 4.06 18.42 13.05
CA CYS A 141 3.15 17.67 13.91
C CYS A 141 1.67 17.90 13.60
N GLY A 142 1.29 19.03 12.98
CA GLY A 142 -0.07 19.24 12.49
C GLY A 142 -0.48 18.26 11.38
N LEU A 143 0.51 17.66 10.71
CA LEU A 143 0.27 16.57 9.77
C LEU A 143 0.14 15.22 10.48
N LEU A 144 0.31 15.08 11.79
CA LEU A 144 0.16 13.79 12.48
C LEU A 144 -1.32 13.44 12.64
N LEU A 145 -1.97 13.08 11.53
CA LEU A 145 -3.36 12.64 11.50
C LEU A 145 -3.43 11.12 11.63
N THR A 146 -4.32 10.65 12.49
CA THR A 146 -4.80 9.27 12.54
C THR A 146 -5.40 8.91 11.19
N ASN A 147 -4.77 7.96 10.49
CA ASN A 147 -5.23 7.58 9.16
C ASN A 147 -6.62 6.95 9.27
N SER A 148 -7.60 7.47 8.53
CA SER A 148 -8.99 6.99 8.57
C SER A 148 -9.16 5.54 8.10
N THR A 149 -8.11 4.96 7.54
CA THR A 149 -8.07 3.60 7.00
C THR A 149 -7.70 2.53 8.01
N TYR A 150 -7.25 2.87 9.22
CA TYR A 150 -6.86 1.85 10.21
C TYR A 150 -8.04 0.98 10.65
N GLY A 151 -9.24 1.55 10.84
CA GLY A 151 -10.44 0.76 11.09
C GLY A 151 -10.75 -0.22 9.95
N MET A 152 -10.45 0.13 8.70
CA MET A 152 -10.62 -0.79 7.57
C MET A 152 -9.57 -1.92 7.56
N VAL A 153 -8.34 -1.63 7.98
CA VAL A 153 -7.28 -2.64 8.12
C VAL A 153 -7.61 -3.59 9.26
N GLU A 154 -8.14 -3.09 10.37
CA GLU A 154 -8.62 -3.89 11.51
C GLU A 154 -9.79 -4.80 11.08
N ALA A 155 -10.78 -4.26 10.36
CA ALA A 155 -11.86 -5.07 9.78
C ALA A 155 -11.34 -6.19 8.87
N TYR A 156 -10.28 -5.92 8.10
CA TYR A 156 -9.60 -6.98 7.34
C TYR A 156 -8.96 -8.01 8.26
N LEU A 157 -8.16 -7.60 9.25
CA LEU A 157 -7.48 -8.51 10.18
C LEU A 157 -8.47 -9.42 10.90
N ASP A 158 -9.63 -8.91 11.31
CA ASP A 158 -10.69 -9.69 11.95
C ASP A 158 -11.38 -10.68 11.02
N SER A 159 -11.31 -10.45 9.70
CA SER A 159 -11.94 -11.29 8.68
C SER A 159 -11.03 -12.35 8.06
N VAL A 160 -9.74 -12.37 8.42
CA VAL A 160 -8.73 -13.21 7.77
C VAL A 160 -7.98 -14.09 8.76
N GLU A 161 -7.68 -15.31 8.33
CA GLU A 161 -6.81 -16.24 9.04
C GLU A 161 -5.60 -16.65 8.18
N GLY A 162 -4.63 -17.31 8.82
CA GLY A 162 -3.43 -17.83 8.16
C GLY A 162 -2.32 -16.79 7.94
N ASN A 163 -1.36 -17.12 7.07
CA ASN A 163 -0.14 -16.33 6.89
C ASN A 163 -0.42 -14.89 6.44
N ALA A 164 -1.42 -14.68 5.57
CA ALA A 164 -1.81 -13.35 5.09
C ALA A 164 -2.21 -12.41 6.23
N ARG A 165 -2.85 -12.94 7.30
CA ARG A 165 -3.12 -12.19 8.53
C ARG A 165 -1.82 -11.72 9.16
N GLY A 166 -0.92 -12.65 9.46
CA GLY A 166 0.30 -12.37 10.22
C GLY A 166 1.25 -11.38 9.53
N ILE A 167 1.33 -11.39 8.20
CA ILE A 167 2.13 -10.40 7.45
C ILE A 167 1.51 -9.00 7.54
N ILE A 168 0.20 -8.87 7.32
CA ILE A 168 -0.48 -7.57 7.41
C ILE A 168 -0.47 -7.04 8.85
N GLU A 169 -0.69 -7.91 9.83
CA GLU A 169 -0.67 -7.58 11.25
C GLU A 169 0.71 -7.07 11.70
N ARG A 170 1.79 -7.70 11.26
CA ARG A 170 3.16 -7.26 11.56
C ARG A 170 3.43 -5.84 11.05
N GLU A 171 3.07 -5.58 9.80
CA GLU A 171 3.26 -4.26 9.19
C GLU A 171 2.37 -3.21 9.87
N TYR A 172 1.13 -3.58 10.21
CA TYR A 172 0.21 -2.73 10.97
C TYR A 172 0.76 -2.35 12.35
N GLN A 173 1.24 -3.34 13.12
CA GLN A 173 1.83 -3.10 14.45
C GLN A 173 3.07 -2.20 14.37
N GLU A 174 3.91 -2.39 13.36
CA GLU A 174 5.10 -1.56 13.16
C GLU A 174 4.74 -0.11 12.83
N ILE A 175 3.71 0.12 12.00
CA ILE A 175 3.17 1.46 11.74
C ILE A 175 2.65 2.10 13.03
N MET A 176 1.88 1.35 13.82
CA MET A 176 1.35 1.85 15.10
C MET A 176 2.48 2.21 16.07
N ARG A 177 3.56 1.42 16.12
CA ARG A 177 4.76 1.72 16.90
C ARG A 177 5.42 3.03 16.46
N VAL A 178 5.64 3.21 15.15
CA VAL A 178 6.26 4.43 14.61
C VAL A 178 5.36 5.65 14.82
N ASN A 179 4.05 5.51 14.62
CA ASN A 179 3.11 6.59 14.86
C ASN A 179 3.07 7.03 16.33
N ARG A 180 3.16 6.08 17.28
CA ARG A 180 3.26 6.39 18.70
C ARG A 180 4.53 7.18 19.01
N GLN A 181 5.68 6.77 18.47
CA GLN A 181 6.93 7.51 18.63
C GLN A 181 6.86 8.93 18.07
N ASN A 182 6.20 9.10 16.93
CA ASN A 182 5.98 10.42 16.34
C ASN A 182 5.03 11.26 17.20
N ALA A 183 3.97 10.67 17.75
CA ALA A 183 3.03 11.36 18.65
C ALA A 183 3.74 11.85 19.91
N GLU A 184 4.54 10.99 20.55
CA GLU A 184 5.37 11.35 21.71
C GLU A 184 6.33 12.50 21.39
N ALA A 185 7.00 12.46 20.23
CA ALA A 185 7.89 13.54 19.78
C ALA A 185 7.14 14.87 19.55
N CYS A 186 5.86 14.78 19.19
CA CYS A 186 4.96 15.90 19.00
C CYS A 186 4.26 16.37 20.29
N GLY A 187 4.39 15.63 21.41
CA GLY A 187 3.74 15.95 22.68
C GLY A 187 2.24 15.63 22.71
N LEU A 188 1.79 14.63 21.93
CA LEU A 188 0.42 14.14 21.84
C LEU A 188 0.25 12.79 22.54
#